data_AF-A0A3C1VAX7-F1
#
_entry.id   AF-A0A3C1VAX7-F1
#
_cell.length_a   1.000
_cell.length_b   1.000
_cell.length_c   1.000
_cell.angle_alpha   90.00
_cell.angle_beta   90.00
_cell.angle_gamma   90.00
#
_symmetry.space_group_name_H-M   'P 1'
#
loop_
_entity.id
_entity.type
_entity.pdbx_description
1 polymer ?
#
loop_
_entity_poly.entity_id
_entity_poly.type
_entity_poly.pdbx_seq_one_letter_code
_entity_poly.pdbx_strand_id
1 'polypeptide(L)'
;MKVLNPLKVPFGKAKFSRVKDVSYHQWEDAFAVEFDDGLSFLEPNATIRKANKISPKAIVQTVELDDDLRHGFFVHYDNGQTAEVSWAFIRELPPKK
;
A
#
# COMPACT_ATOMS: atom_id res chain seq x y z
N MET A 1 0.10 -0.28 18.07
CA MET A 1 1.14 0.70 17.70
C MET A 1 0.56 1.66 16.67
N LYS A 2 0.85 2.96 16.77
CA LYS A 2 0.52 3.93 15.72
C LYS A 2 1.64 3.82 14.69
N VAL A 3 1.41 3.12 13.58
CA VAL A 3 2.37 3.06 12.47
C VAL A 3 2.33 4.42 11.78
N LEU A 4 3.06 5.38 12.34
CA LEU A 4 3.40 6.62 11.66
C LEU A 4 4.57 6.25 10.77
N ASN A 5 4.31 6.05 9.48
CA ASN A 5 5.39 5.92 8.51
C ASN A 5 6.02 7.31 8.35
N PRO A 6 7.15 7.60 9.02
CA PRO A 6 7.64 8.97 9.21
C PRO A 6 8.14 9.59 7.90
N LEU A 7 8.30 8.77 6.85
CA LEU A 7 8.73 9.18 5.52
C LEU A 7 7.57 9.61 4.63
N LYS A 8 6.30 9.42 5.03
CA LYS A 8 5.18 9.93 4.25
C LYS A 8 5.20 11.45 4.25
N VAL A 9 5.12 12.04 3.06
CA VAL A 9 5.08 13.49 2.86
C VAL A 9 3.64 13.97 2.69
N PRO A 10 3.35 15.28 2.80
CA PRO A 10 2.00 15.79 2.53
C PRO A 10 1.51 15.44 1.11
N PHE A 11 0.19 15.36 0.95
CA PHE A 11 -0.46 15.14 -0.35
C PHE A 11 0.07 16.07 -1.44
N GLY A 12 0.39 15.52 -2.61
CA GLY A 12 0.93 16.23 -3.77
C GLY A 12 2.38 16.70 -3.62
N LYS A 13 3.12 16.20 -2.63
CA LYS A 13 4.54 16.55 -2.40
C LYS A 13 5.50 15.40 -2.66
N ALA A 14 5.02 14.17 -2.81
CA ALA A 14 5.89 13.06 -3.15
C ALA A 14 6.34 13.14 -4.60
N LYS A 15 7.51 12.57 -4.88
CA LYS A 15 7.97 12.33 -6.24
C LYS A 15 7.70 10.87 -6.60
N PHE A 16 7.31 10.64 -7.84
CA PHE A 16 7.11 9.30 -8.37
C PHE A 16 8.41 8.50 -8.30
N SER A 17 8.27 7.26 -7.85
CA SER A 17 9.28 6.21 -7.90
C SER A 17 8.53 4.91 -8.14
N ARG A 18 9.06 4.02 -8.97
CA ARG A 18 8.43 2.74 -9.27
C ARG A 18 8.46 1.85 -8.03
N VAL A 19 7.40 1.09 -7.85
CA VAL A 19 7.38 0.01 -6.86
C VAL A 19 8.29 -1.11 -7.36
N LYS A 20 9.27 -1.48 -6.56
CA LYS A 20 10.25 -2.50 -6.87
C LYS A 20 9.75 -3.87 -6.45
N ASP A 21 9.21 -3.98 -5.25
CA ASP A 21 8.70 -5.22 -4.68
C ASP A 21 7.62 -4.92 -3.62
N VAL A 22 6.73 -5.88 -3.42
CA VAL A 22 5.68 -5.84 -2.39
C VAL A 22 5.51 -7.20 -1.76
N SER A 23 5.58 -7.27 -0.44
CA SER A 23 5.34 -8.49 0.31
C SER A 23 4.36 -8.26 1.46
N TYR A 24 3.49 -9.25 1.68
CA TYR A 24 2.52 -9.20 2.77
C TYR A 24 3.06 -9.91 4.02
N HIS A 25 3.25 -9.15 5.10
CA HIS A 25 3.69 -9.64 6.39
C HIS A 25 2.45 -10.02 7.23
N GLN A 26 2.01 -11.27 7.11
CA GLN A 26 0.80 -11.77 7.78
C GLN A 26 0.78 -11.54 9.29
N TRP A 27 1.93 -11.63 9.96
CA TRP A 27 2.01 -11.47 11.42
C TRP A 27 1.76 -10.02 11.87
N GLU A 28 2.09 -9.04 11.03
CA GLU A 28 1.88 -7.60 11.30
C GLU A 28 0.60 -7.05 10.67
N ASP A 29 -0.08 -7.86 9.85
CA ASP A 29 -1.17 -7.43 8.96
C ASP A 29 -0.78 -6.15 8.17
N ALA A 30 0.38 -6.19 7.53
CA ALA A 30 0.97 -5.05 6.83
C ALA A 30 1.71 -5.46 5.55
N PHE A 31 1.86 -4.52 4.62
CA PHE A 31 2.58 -4.68 3.37
C PHE A 31 3.92 -3.95 3.45
N ALA A 32 5.01 -4.67 3.22
CA ALA A 32 6.32 -4.07 2.98
C ALA A 32 6.40 -3.71 1.50
N VAL A 33 6.62 -2.42 1.20
CA VAL A 33 6.69 -1.87 -0.15
C VAL A 33 8.06 -1.26 -0.36
N GLU A 34 8.82 -1.79 -1.30
CA GLU A 34 10.11 -1.25 -1.71
C GLU A 34 9.98 -0.40 -2.98
N PHE A 35 10.76 0.67 -3.08
CA PHE A 35 10.81 1.55 -4.24
C PHE A 35 12.20 1.55 -4.90
N ASP A 36 12.24 1.84 -6.20
CA ASP A 36 13.49 1.91 -6.99
C ASP A 36 14.45 3.03 -6.48
N ASP A 37 13.96 4.03 -5.75
CA ASP A 37 14.77 5.09 -5.12
C ASP A 37 15.34 4.69 -3.74
N GLY A 38 15.21 3.41 -3.37
CA GLY A 38 15.79 2.84 -2.16
C GLY A 38 15.00 3.09 -0.88
N LEU A 39 13.83 3.71 -0.97
CA LEU A 39 12.93 3.86 0.18
C LEU A 39 12.04 2.62 0.34
N SER A 40 11.75 2.30 1.60
CA SER A 40 10.83 1.21 1.94
C SER A 40 9.81 1.68 2.97
N PHE A 41 8.58 1.20 2.80
CA PHE A 41 7.42 1.59 3.61
C PHE A 41 6.76 0.33 4.14
N LEU A 42 6.34 0.39 5.41
CA LEU A 42 5.44 -0.61 5.98
C LEU A 42 4.04 0.00 6.05
N GLU A 43 3.13 -0.48 5.22
CA GLU A 43 1.75 0.01 5.13
C GLU A 43 0.77 -0.98 5.78
N PRO A 44 0.07 -0.59 6.85
CA PRO A 44 -0.94 -1.44 7.46
C PRO A 44 -2.08 -1.80 6.49
N ASN A 45 -2.48 -3.07 6.45
CA ASN A 45 -3.62 -3.53 5.66
C ASN A 45 -4.91 -2.82 6.07
N ALA A 46 -5.07 -2.48 7.36
CA ALA A 46 -6.18 -1.67 7.85
C ALA A 46 -6.33 -0.32 7.11
N THR A 47 -5.23 0.35 6.75
CA THR A 47 -5.27 1.60 5.98
C THR A 47 -5.77 1.35 4.56
N ILE A 48 -5.24 0.33 3.89
CA ILE A 48 -5.60 -0.07 2.53
C ILE A 48 -7.08 -0.45 2.46
N ARG A 49 -7.55 -1.28 3.40
CA ARG A 49 -8.95 -1.69 3.50
C ARG A 49 -9.88 -0.51 3.65
N LYS A 50 -9.54 0.44 4.54
CA LYS A 50 -10.34 1.64 4.78
C LYS A 50 -10.45 2.49 3.52
N ALA A 51 -9.35 2.68 2.80
CA ALA A 51 -9.32 3.48 1.58
C ALA A 51 -10.12 2.83 0.43
N ASN A 52 -10.05 1.50 0.31
CA ASN A 52 -10.67 0.73 -0.76
C ASN A 52 -12.04 0.13 -0.40
N LYS A 53 -12.58 0.43 0.79
CA LYS A 53 -13.87 -0.11 1.29
C LYS A 53 -13.91 -1.65 1.35
N ILE A 54 -12.79 -2.25 1.69
CA ILE A 54 -12.67 -3.71 1.86
C ILE A 54 -13.25 -4.13 3.21
N SER A 55 -13.95 -5.26 3.24
CA SER A 55 -14.45 -5.85 4.48
C SER A 55 -13.31 -6.08 5.48
N PRO A 56 -13.47 -5.75 6.78
CA PRO A 56 -12.48 -6.06 7.81
C PRO A 56 -12.21 -7.56 8.00
N LYS A 57 -13.15 -8.42 7.56
CA LYS A 57 -13.04 -9.88 7.68
C LYS A 57 -12.42 -10.56 6.46
N ALA A 58 -12.24 -9.83 5.35
CA ALA A 58 -11.69 -10.42 4.12
C ALA A 58 -10.24 -10.86 4.37
N ILE A 59 -9.81 -11.99 3.83
CA ILE A 59 -8.45 -12.51 4.02
C ILE A 59 -7.64 -12.19 2.77
N VAL A 60 -6.42 -11.68 2.93
CA VAL A 60 -5.50 -11.43 1.81
C VAL A 60 -5.14 -12.77 1.18
N GLN A 61 -5.40 -12.92 -0.12
CA GLN A 61 -5.15 -14.14 -0.88
C GLN A 61 -3.87 -14.01 -1.72
N THR A 62 -3.75 -12.94 -2.50
CA THR A 62 -2.59 -12.66 -3.34
C THR A 62 -2.29 -11.17 -3.39
N VAL A 63 -1.04 -10.85 -3.70
CA VAL A 63 -0.57 -9.50 -4.00
C VAL A 63 0.02 -9.55 -5.40
N GLU A 64 -0.40 -8.62 -6.25
CA GLU A 64 0.02 -8.52 -7.65
C GLU A 64 0.64 -7.16 -7.88
N LEU A 65 1.89 -7.12 -8.32
CA LEU A 65 2.54 -5.88 -8.74
C LEU A 65 2.06 -5.51 -10.15
N ASP A 66 1.85 -4.22 -10.42
CA ASP A 66 1.61 -3.75 -11.78
C ASP A 66 2.87 -3.96 -12.64
N ASP A 67 2.83 -4.92 -13.56
CA ASP A 67 3.97 -5.33 -14.38
C ASP A 67 4.41 -4.28 -15.41
N ASP A 68 3.49 -3.44 -15.88
CA ASP A 68 3.78 -2.51 -16.99
C ASP A 68 4.45 -1.23 -16.50
N LEU A 69 3.80 -0.52 -15.56
CA LEU A 69 4.26 0.80 -15.12
C LEU A 69 4.90 0.75 -13.73
N ARG A 70 4.69 -0.33 -12.97
CA ARG A 70 5.08 -0.46 -11.56
C ARG A 70 4.63 0.76 -10.73
N HIS A 71 3.44 1.27 -11.05
CA HIS A 71 2.90 2.47 -10.40
C HIS A 71 2.12 2.16 -9.12
N GLY A 72 1.96 0.88 -8.81
CA GLY A 72 1.20 0.39 -7.68
C GLY A 72 1.14 -1.13 -7.66
N PHE A 73 0.23 -1.65 -6.85
CA PHE A 73 -0.04 -3.07 -6.74
C PHE A 73 -1.51 -3.31 -6.39
N PHE A 74 -1.98 -4.53 -6.60
CA PHE A 74 -3.30 -5.01 -6.25
C PHE A 74 -3.22 -5.98 -5.08
N VAL A 75 -4.19 -5.89 -4.18
CA VAL A 75 -4.39 -6.87 -3.11
C VAL A 75 -5.72 -7.56 -3.37
N HIS A 76 -5.66 -8.85 -3.65
CA HIS A 76 -6.86 -9.68 -3.85
C HIS A 76 -7.22 -10.36 -2.54
N TYR A 77 -8.51 -10.31 -2.22
CA TYR A 77 -9.05 -10.91 -1.02
C TYR A 77 -9.93 -12.12 -1.36
N ASP A 78 -10.05 -13.06 -0.41
CA ASP A 78 -10.80 -14.31 -0.51
C ASP A 78 -12.28 -14.16 -0.91
N ASN A 79 -12.88 -13.02 -0.59
CA ASN A 79 -14.27 -12.71 -0.88
C ASN A 79 -14.49 -12.02 -2.25
N GLY A 80 -13.46 -12.04 -3.11
CA GLY A 80 -13.49 -11.43 -4.45
C GLY A 80 -13.31 -9.91 -4.46
N GLN A 81 -13.14 -9.26 -3.30
CA GLN A 81 -12.77 -7.85 -3.26
C GLN A 81 -11.32 -7.66 -3.70
N THR A 82 -11.03 -6.54 -4.36
CA THR A 82 -9.67 -6.14 -4.74
C THR A 82 -9.43 -4.71 -4.27
N ALA A 83 -8.27 -4.46 -3.66
CA ALA A 83 -7.79 -3.11 -3.37
C ALA A 83 -6.70 -2.73 -4.36
N GLU A 84 -6.83 -1.56 -4.96
CA GLU A 84 -5.76 -0.95 -5.77
C GLU A 84 -4.96 0.00 -4.86
N VAL A 85 -3.64 -0.11 -4.91
CA VAL A 85 -2.74 0.65 -4.05
C VAL A 85 -1.68 1.34 -4.89
N SER A 86 -1.81 2.64 -5.07
CA SER A 86 -0.87 3.43 -5.86
C SER A 86 0.39 3.81 -5.07
N TRP A 87 1.48 4.06 -5.79
CA TRP A 87 2.74 4.60 -5.24
C TRP A 87 2.49 5.83 -4.35
N ALA A 88 1.58 6.70 -4.76
CA ALA A 88 1.26 7.94 -4.06
C ALA A 88 0.56 7.66 -2.72
N PHE A 89 -0.34 6.68 -2.67
CA PHE A 89 -0.98 6.27 -1.42
C PHE A 89 0.05 5.83 -0.37
N ILE A 90 1.09 5.10 -0.81
CA ILE A 90 2.17 4.66 0.07
C ILE A 90 3.07 5.82 0.50
N ARG A 91 3.35 6.79 -0.37
CA ARG A 91 4.29 7.89 -0.08
C ARG A 91 3.67 9.12 0.54
N GLU A 92 2.35 9.29 0.46
CA GLU A 92 1.68 10.52 0.87
C GLU A 92 0.72 10.33 2.03
N LEU A 93 0.68 11.34 2.88
CA LEU A 93 -0.40 11.52 3.84
C LEU A 93 -1.69 11.89 3.08
N PRO A 94 -2.87 11.48 3.60
CA PRO A 94 -4.14 11.91 3.02
C PRO A 94 -4.24 13.44 2.93
N PRO A 95 -4.94 13.98 1.91
CA PRO A 95 -5.17 15.42 1.81
C PRO A 95 -5.86 15.92 3.09
N LYS A 96 -5.38 17.06 3.59
CA LYS A 96 -6.07 17.77 4.68
C LYS A 96 -7.34 18.39 4.09
N LYS A 97 -8.46 18.22 4.79
CA LYS A 97 -9.70 18.95 4.49
C LYS A 97 -9.51 20.43 4.75
#